data_AF-A0A7J9Q4Y3-F1
#
_entry.id   AF-A0A7J9Q4Y3-F1
#
_cell.length_a   1.000
_cell.length_b   1.000
_cell.length_c   1.000
_cell.angle_alpha   90.00
_cell.angle_beta   90.00
_cell.angle_gamma   90.00
#
_symmetry.space_group_name_H-M   'P 1'
#
loop_
_entity.id
_entity.type
_entity.pdbx_description
1 polymer ?
#
loop_
_entity_poly.entity_id
_entity_poly.type
_entity_poly.pdbx_seq_one_letter_code
_entity_poly.pdbx_strand_id
1 'polypeptide(L)'
;MVKIVHSLNNHKIESKSTKDNRFLITNKKGGYFCLANKNKSRYDGLFFFDEKMHKVIESLHIIDSTKASKVINKFYEIKRECGSVTETFFMPHHYDSLVYEITKPSTIEIVLDARESYDQRQWGRFYSIWQEGDKIIVKFVKKTDAREDSSDAKEEYSLFSVLKFEGMFKKVEEW
;
A
#
# COMPACT_ATOMS: atom_id res chain seq x y z
N MET A 1 6.04 22.83 -0.91
CA MET A 1 6.65 22.54 -2.23
C MET A 1 7.53 21.32 -2.06
N VAL A 2 7.50 20.37 -2.98
CA VAL A 2 8.26 19.12 -2.88
C VAL A 2 9.34 19.10 -3.96
N LYS A 3 10.54 18.64 -3.59
CA LYS A 3 11.65 18.43 -4.52
C LYS A 3 11.54 17.02 -5.12
N ILE A 4 11.48 16.92 -6.45
CA ILE A 4 11.48 15.63 -7.15
C ILE A 4 12.88 15.42 -7.73
N VAL A 5 13.45 14.25 -7.51
CA VAL A 5 14.77 13.87 -8.03
C VAL A 5 14.62 12.56 -8.79
N HIS A 6 14.91 12.58 -10.09
CA HIS A 6 15.09 11.36 -10.87
C HIS A 6 16.59 11.05 -10.91
N SER A 7 16.97 9.84 -10.51
CA SER A 7 18.38 9.44 -10.45
C SER A 7 18.56 8.07 -11.09
N LEU A 8 19.47 7.99 -12.06
CA LEU A 8 19.85 6.74 -12.72
C LEU A 8 21.35 6.77 -12.98
N ASN A 9 22.09 5.82 -12.40
CA ASN A 9 23.56 5.79 -12.45
C ASN A 9 24.14 7.14 -11.98
N ASN A 10 24.96 7.78 -12.82
CA ASN A 10 25.57 9.08 -12.55
C ASN A 10 24.72 10.27 -13.02
N HIS A 11 23.52 10.01 -13.58
CA HIS A 11 22.63 11.05 -14.05
C HIS A 11 21.58 11.41 -13.01
N LYS A 12 21.33 12.71 -12.88
CA LYS A 12 20.39 13.26 -11.91
C LYS A 12 19.66 14.45 -12.52
N ILE A 13 18.33 14.41 -12.47
CA ILE A 13 17.46 15.52 -12.87
C ILE A 13 16.63 15.90 -11.66
N GLU A 14 16.55 17.20 -11.38
CA GLU A 14 15.80 17.72 -10.24
C GLU A 14 14.73 18.71 -10.72
N SER A 15 13.58 18.68 -10.04
CA SER A 15 12.53 19.67 -10.23
C SER A 15 11.85 19.99 -8.90
N LYS A 16 11.07 21.08 -8.89
CA LYS A 16 10.23 21.45 -7.75
C LYS A 16 8.78 21.44 -8.20
N SER A 17 7.90 20.90 -7.36
CA SER A 17 6.48 20.80 -7.65
C SER A 17 5.63 21.30 -6.49
N THR A 18 4.58 22.05 -6.83
CA THR A 18 3.49 22.44 -5.94
C THR A 18 2.27 21.53 -6.09
N LYS A 19 2.26 20.67 -7.13
CA LYS A 19 1.21 19.68 -7.40
C LYS A 19 1.37 18.47 -6.48
N ASP A 20 0.38 17.57 -6.55
CA ASP A 20 0.44 16.30 -5.83
C ASP A 20 1.59 15.43 -6.40
N ASN A 21 2.49 14.98 -5.52
CA ASN A 21 3.74 14.32 -5.91
C ASN A 21 3.58 12.82 -5.72
N ARG A 22 2.70 12.26 -6.54
CA ARG A 22 2.44 10.83 -6.61
C ARG A 22 3.62 10.11 -7.24
N PHE A 23 3.93 8.93 -6.73
CA PHE A 23 4.79 7.97 -7.40
C PHE A 23 4.04 6.67 -7.67
N LEU A 24 4.56 5.91 -8.63
CA LEU A 24 4.09 4.59 -8.99
C LEU A 24 5.30 3.68 -9.10
N ILE A 25 5.25 2.53 -8.45
CA ILE A 25 6.20 1.42 -8.64
C ILE A 25 5.41 0.17 -9.02
N THR A 26 6.04 -0.72 -9.79
CA THR A 26 5.37 -1.92 -10.31
C THR A 26 6.22 -3.15 -10.07
N ASN A 27 5.59 -4.31 -9.94
CA ASN A 27 6.29 -5.58 -9.86
C ASN A 27 6.51 -6.24 -11.23
N LYS A 28 6.22 -5.57 -12.36
CA LYS A 28 6.27 -6.15 -13.72
C LYS A 28 5.40 -7.42 -13.93
N LYS A 29 4.43 -7.67 -13.05
CA LYS A 29 3.42 -8.74 -13.15
C LYS A 29 2.00 -8.17 -13.27
N GLY A 30 1.88 -6.84 -13.45
CA GLY A 30 0.60 -6.11 -13.44
C GLY A 30 0.29 -5.45 -12.09
N GLY A 31 0.88 -5.93 -10.99
CA GLY A 31 0.75 -5.30 -9.67
C GLY A 31 1.54 -3.99 -9.56
N TYR A 32 1.02 -3.08 -8.73
CA TYR A 32 1.62 -1.77 -8.51
C TYR A 32 1.35 -1.23 -7.11
N PHE A 33 2.22 -0.32 -6.68
CA PHE A 33 1.99 0.52 -5.51
C PHE A 33 2.03 1.98 -5.93
N CYS A 34 0.96 2.70 -5.58
CA CYS A 34 0.78 4.10 -5.89
C CYS A 34 0.51 4.86 -4.59
N LEU A 35 1.34 5.86 -4.29
CA LEU A 35 1.17 6.67 -3.08
C LEU A 35 1.41 8.15 -3.38
N ALA A 36 0.67 8.99 -2.68
CA ALA A 36 0.77 10.44 -2.73
C ALA A 36 0.83 11.01 -1.30
N ASN A 37 1.01 12.33 -1.17
CA ASN A 37 0.96 13.00 0.13
C ASN A 37 -0.48 13.07 0.68
N LYS A 38 -1.48 12.90 -0.18
CA LYS A 38 -2.89 12.74 0.17
C LYS A 38 -3.48 11.69 -0.77
N ASN A 39 -4.05 10.62 -0.24
CA ASN A 39 -4.83 9.69 -1.06
C ASN A 39 -6.05 10.43 -1.62
N LYS A 40 -6.19 10.46 -2.94
CA LYS A 40 -7.24 11.19 -3.65
C LYS A 40 -7.84 10.40 -4.80
N SER A 41 -7.27 9.25 -5.13
CA SER A 41 -7.69 8.43 -6.26
C SER A 41 -7.99 7.03 -5.80
N ARG A 42 -8.99 6.40 -6.44
CA ARG A 42 -9.26 4.97 -6.28
C ARG A 42 -8.06 4.08 -6.65
N TYR A 43 -7.10 4.61 -7.39
CA TYR A 43 -5.86 3.92 -7.79
C TYR A 43 -4.70 4.16 -6.81
N ASP A 44 -4.90 4.91 -5.72
CA ASP A 44 -3.90 4.98 -4.65
C ASP A 44 -3.97 3.69 -3.81
N GLY A 45 -2.83 3.21 -3.34
CA GLY A 45 -2.70 1.97 -2.58
C GLY A 45 -1.85 0.90 -3.26
N LEU A 46 -1.90 -0.31 -2.70
CA LEU A 46 -1.22 -1.50 -3.21
C LEU A 46 -2.20 -2.40 -3.94
N PHE A 47 -1.83 -2.77 -5.16
CA PHE A 47 -2.61 -3.62 -6.04
C PHE A 47 -1.77 -4.80 -6.54
N PHE A 48 -2.38 -5.97 -6.59
CA PHE A 48 -1.81 -7.17 -7.20
C PHE A 48 -2.74 -7.71 -8.28
N PHE A 49 -2.13 -8.30 -9.31
CA PHE A 49 -2.85 -8.89 -10.43
C PHE A 49 -2.74 -10.41 -10.36
N ASP A 50 -3.89 -11.07 -10.24
CA ASP A 50 -4.03 -12.52 -10.28
C ASP A 50 -5.38 -12.86 -10.93
N GLU A 51 -5.37 -13.03 -12.26
CA GLU A 51 -6.53 -13.04 -13.18
C GLU A 51 -7.36 -11.74 -13.21
N LYS A 52 -7.53 -11.11 -12.05
CA LYS A 52 -8.16 -9.82 -11.81
C LYS A 52 -7.26 -8.92 -10.97
N MET A 53 -7.54 -7.63 -11.01
CA MET A 53 -6.81 -6.66 -10.20
C MET A 53 -7.43 -6.54 -8.81
N HIS A 54 -6.68 -6.91 -7.78
CA HIS A 54 -7.09 -6.78 -6.38
C HIS A 54 -6.35 -5.63 -5.72
N LYS A 55 -7.09 -4.73 -5.09
CA LYS A 55 -6.53 -3.82 -4.09
C LYS A 55 -6.33 -4.60 -2.80
N VAL A 56 -5.27 -4.30 -2.06
CA VAL A 56 -4.93 -4.96 -0.79
C VAL A 56 -4.73 -3.93 0.33
N ILE A 57 -3.96 -2.87 0.04
CA ILE A 57 -3.71 -1.78 0.99
C ILE A 57 -4.28 -0.49 0.39
N GLU A 58 -5.09 0.23 1.16
CA GLU A 58 -5.57 1.58 0.84
C GLU A 58 -4.45 2.60 1.04
N SER A 59 -3.86 2.60 2.23
CA SER A 59 -2.81 3.54 2.58
C SER A 59 -1.77 2.92 3.50
N LEU A 60 -0.56 3.46 3.41
CA LEU A 60 0.57 3.11 4.26
C LEU A 60 1.31 4.41 4.56
N HIS A 61 1.41 4.77 5.84
CA HIS A 61 2.06 6.00 6.25
C HIS A 61 2.56 5.95 7.70
N ILE A 62 3.55 6.78 7.99
CA ILE A 62 4.04 6.99 9.36
C ILE A 62 3.07 7.95 10.08
N ILE A 63 2.60 7.54 11.26
CA ILE A 63 1.76 8.37 12.13
C ILE A 63 2.56 9.59 12.60
N ASP A 64 1.91 10.76 12.66
CA ASP A 64 2.51 12.05 13.05
C ASP A 64 3.71 12.51 12.20
N SER A 65 3.90 11.91 11.02
CA SER A 65 4.96 12.32 10.11
C SER A 65 4.61 13.58 9.35
N THR A 66 5.63 14.43 9.15
CA THR A 66 5.54 15.51 8.16
C THR A 66 5.36 14.94 6.74
N LYS A 67 4.71 15.72 5.86
CA LYS A 67 4.59 15.38 4.43
C LYS A 67 5.96 15.28 3.78
N ALA A 68 6.09 14.44 2.76
CA ALA A 68 7.33 14.29 2.03
C ALA A 68 7.78 15.64 1.44
N SER A 69 8.96 16.10 1.84
CA SER A 69 9.60 17.32 1.34
C SER A 69 10.42 17.04 0.07
N LYS A 70 10.85 15.79 -0.10
CA LYS A 70 11.60 15.31 -1.27
C LYS A 70 11.20 13.89 -1.64
N VAL A 71 11.09 13.64 -2.93
CA VAL A 71 10.85 12.31 -3.53
C VAL A 71 12.01 12.01 -4.46
N ILE A 72 12.66 10.87 -4.28
CA ILE A 72 13.75 10.38 -5.11
C ILE A 72 13.26 9.13 -5.84
N ASN A 73 13.23 9.18 -7.16
CA ASN A 73 12.89 8.06 -8.02
C ASN A 73 14.15 7.50 -8.67
N LYS A 74 14.48 6.24 -8.35
CA LYS A 74 15.59 5.51 -8.98
C LYS A 74 15.14 4.46 -10.00
N PHE A 75 13.87 4.47 -10.40
CA PHE A 75 13.22 3.54 -11.32
C PHE A 75 13.07 2.09 -10.81
N TYR A 76 13.91 1.65 -9.87
CA TYR A 76 13.76 0.39 -9.14
C TYR A 76 13.31 0.57 -7.67
N GLU A 77 13.52 1.77 -7.11
CA GLU A 77 13.09 2.16 -5.76
C GLU A 77 12.61 3.60 -5.75
N ILE A 78 11.74 3.92 -4.80
CA ILE A 78 11.34 5.28 -4.45
C ILE A 78 11.78 5.57 -3.02
N LYS A 79 12.36 6.75 -2.79
CA LYS A 79 12.60 7.28 -1.45
C LYS A 79 11.80 8.55 -1.21
N ARG A 80 11.25 8.68 -0.01
CA ARG A 80 10.59 9.90 0.48
C ARG A 80 11.31 10.41 1.72
N GLU A 81 11.69 11.67 1.72
CA GLU A 81 12.21 12.35 2.92
C GLU A 81 11.06 13.06 3.62
N CYS A 82 10.73 12.60 4.82
CA CYS A 82 9.64 13.05 5.67
C CYS A 82 10.19 13.57 7.00
N GLY A 83 10.62 14.83 7.01
CA GLY A 83 11.24 15.45 8.18
C GLY A 83 12.55 14.76 8.50
N SER A 84 12.59 14.00 9.61
CA SER A 84 13.81 13.28 10.04
C SER A 84 13.82 11.79 9.67
N VAL A 85 12.75 11.29 9.05
CA VAL A 85 12.61 9.90 8.61
C VAL A 85 12.67 9.84 7.09
N THR A 86 13.36 8.83 6.56
CA THR A 86 13.30 8.50 5.14
C THR A 86 12.58 7.18 4.98
N GLU A 87 11.60 7.17 4.10
CA GLU A 87 10.88 5.98 3.66
C GLU A 87 11.49 5.48 2.36
N THR A 88 11.70 4.17 2.23
CA THR A 88 12.13 3.51 1.00
C THR A 88 11.08 2.49 0.59
N PHE A 89 10.71 2.50 -0.69
CA PHE A 89 9.73 1.60 -1.28
C PHE A 89 10.35 0.91 -2.49
N PHE A 90 10.20 -0.41 -2.59
CA PHE A 90 10.44 -1.13 -3.84
C PHE A 90 9.51 -2.35 -3.95
N MET A 91 9.21 -2.73 -5.19
CA MET A 91 8.49 -3.97 -5.49
C MET A 91 9.44 -4.92 -6.21
N PRO A 92 9.79 -6.07 -5.62
CA PRO A 92 10.59 -7.07 -6.31
C PRO A 92 9.91 -7.48 -7.63
N HIS A 93 10.68 -7.53 -8.71
CA HIS A 93 10.13 -7.93 -10.00
C HIS A 93 9.60 -9.35 -9.95
N HIS A 94 8.40 -9.55 -10.50
CA HIS A 94 7.68 -10.81 -10.61
C HIS A 94 7.19 -11.42 -9.29
N TYR A 95 7.22 -10.67 -8.19
CA TYR A 95 6.63 -11.07 -6.91
C TYR A 95 5.51 -10.10 -6.50
N ASP A 96 4.41 -10.64 -5.97
CA ASP A 96 3.33 -9.86 -5.38
C ASP A 96 3.70 -9.44 -3.95
N SER A 97 4.67 -8.52 -3.88
CA SER A 97 5.20 -8.02 -2.62
C SER A 97 5.60 -6.55 -2.74
N LEU A 98 5.50 -5.85 -1.61
CA LEU A 98 6.01 -4.51 -1.41
C LEU A 98 7.01 -4.58 -0.25
N VAL A 99 8.21 -4.05 -0.48
CA VAL A 99 9.17 -3.84 0.59
C VAL A 99 9.14 -2.36 0.96
N TYR A 100 9.00 -2.13 2.27
CA TYR A 100 8.91 -0.81 2.87
C TYR A 100 9.88 -0.72 4.04
N GLU A 101 10.77 0.27 4.00
CA GLU A 101 11.80 0.48 5.02
C GLU A 101 11.76 1.92 5.51
N ILE A 102 12.04 2.12 6.79
CA ILE A 102 12.17 3.44 7.41
C ILE A 102 13.50 3.58 8.12
N THR A 103 14.11 4.75 8.05
CA THR A 103 15.44 4.98 8.66
C THR A 103 15.42 5.13 10.18
N LYS A 104 14.25 5.32 10.79
CA LYS A 104 14.08 5.47 12.24
C LYS A 104 12.84 4.72 12.71
N PRO A 105 12.88 4.03 13.85
CA PRO A 105 11.70 3.42 14.45
C PRO A 105 10.56 4.43 14.56
N SER A 106 9.42 4.11 13.96
CA SER A 106 8.24 4.98 13.92
C SER A 106 6.99 4.11 13.89
N THR A 107 5.87 4.63 14.38
CA THR A 107 4.58 3.94 14.26
C THR A 107 4.08 4.08 12.83
N ILE A 108 3.80 2.95 12.18
CA ILE A 108 3.28 2.89 10.82
C ILE A 108 1.82 2.47 10.90
N GLU A 109 0.96 3.20 10.20
CA GLU A 109 -0.41 2.77 9.95
C GLU A 109 -0.52 2.13 8.57
N ILE A 110 -1.20 0.98 8.53
CA ILE A 110 -1.56 0.28 7.29
C ILE A 110 -3.07 0.13 7.28
N VAL A 111 -3.73 0.78 6.33
CA VAL A 111 -5.17 0.67 6.12
C VAL A 111 -5.42 -0.38 5.04
N LEU A 112 -6.16 -1.44 5.38
CA LEU A 112 -6.50 -2.53 4.47
C LEU A 112 -7.75 -2.18 3.64
N ASP A 113 -7.73 -2.49 2.34
CA ASP A 113 -8.89 -2.41 1.44
C ASP A 113 -8.79 -3.53 0.41
N ALA A 114 -8.88 -4.76 0.91
CA ALA A 114 -8.92 -5.97 0.10
C ALA A 114 -10.22 -6.03 -0.70
N ARG A 115 -10.11 -5.96 -2.04
CA ARG A 115 -11.23 -6.07 -2.98
C ARG A 115 -10.77 -6.20 -4.42
N GLU A 116 -11.62 -6.71 -5.30
CA GLU A 116 -11.51 -6.44 -6.75
C GLU A 116 -11.60 -4.94 -7.02
N SER A 117 -10.75 -4.43 -7.93
CA SER A 117 -10.51 -2.98 -8.10
C SER A 117 -11.74 -2.18 -8.54
N TYR A 118 -12.72 -2.84 -9.14
CA TYR A 118 -13.99 -2.24 -9.54
C TYR A 118 -15.16 -2.61 -8.62
N ASP A 119 -14.93 -3.48 -7.63
CA ASP A 119 -15.94 -3.80 -6.63
C ASP A 119 -16.04 -2.67 -5.60
N GLN A 120 -17.17 -1.96 -5.61
CA GLN A 120 -17.46 -0.89 -4.68
C GLN A 120 -18.39 -1.32 -3.54
N ARG A 121 -18.81 -2.60 -3.51
CA ARG A 121 -19.69 -3.15 -2.47
C ARG A 121 -19.02 -3.05 -1.12
N GLN A 122 -19.65 -2.39 -0.17
CA GLN A 122 -19.07 -2.12 1.15
C GLN A 122 -19.30 -3.29 2.11
N TRP A 123 -20.39 -4.04 1.91
CA TRP A 123 -20.79 -5.11 2.80
C TRP A 123 -20.21 -6.46 2.37
N GLY A 124 -20.31 -7.45 3.26
CA GLY A 124 -19.78 -8.80 3.05
C GLY A 124 -18.24 -8.88 3.03
N ARG A 125 -17.54 -7.89 3.59
CA ARG A 125 -16.07 -7.86 3.70
C ARG A 125 -15.63 -8.29 5.09
N PHE A 126 -14.95 -9.42 5.20
CA PHE A 126 -14.54 -9.97 6.48
C PHE A 126 -13.01 -10.11 6.57
N TYR A 127 -12.43 -9.60 7.65
CA TYR A 127 -10.99 -9.70 7.92
C TYR A 127 -10.74 -10.54 9.17
N SER A 128 -9.80 -11.47 9.07
CA SER A 128 -9.19 -12.15 10.21
C SER A 128 -7.71 -11.80 10.22
N ILE A 129 -7.20 -11.34 11.36
CA ILE A 129 -5.80 -10.91 11.52
C ILE A 129 -5.23 -11.63 12.74
N TRP A 130 -4.13 -12.36 12.55
CA TRP A 130 -3.45 -13.08 13.62
C TRP A 130 -1.94 -13.11 13.38
N GLN A 131 -1.18 -13.53 14.38
CA GLN A 131 0.28 -13.63 14.30
C GLN A 131 0.71 -15.09 14.25
N GLU A 132 1.64 -15.41 13.34
CA GLU A 132 2.32 -16.70 13.26
C GLU A 132 3.84 -16.45 13.24
N GLY A 133 4.49 -16.64 14.39
CA GLY A 133 5.92 -16.34 14.54
C GLY A 133 6.23 -14.85 14.32
N ASP A 134 7.09 -14.55 13.36
CA ASP A 134 7.50 -13.19 12.97
C ASP A 134 6.61 -12.57 11.87
N LYS A 135 5.44 -13.16 11.60
CA LYS A 135 4.52 -12.75 10.54
C LYS A 135 3.16 -12.41 11.11
N ILE A 136 2.55 -11.37 10.56
CA ILE A 136 1.12 -11.10 10.68
C ILE A 136 0.45 -11.68 9.44
N ILE A 137 -0.55 -12.52 9.66
CA ILE A 137 -1.39 -13.07 8.61
C ILE A 137 -2.70 -12.29 8.59
N VAL A 138 -3.07 -11.81 7.42
CA VAL A 138 -4.34 -11.15 7.13
C VAL A 138 -5.10 -12.02 6.14
N LYS A 139 -6.22 -12.59 6.56
CA LYS A 139 -7.16 -13.27 5.68
C LYS A 139 -8.34 -12.34 5.43
N PHE A 140 -8.62 -12.09 4.16
CA PHE A 140 -9.82 -11.44 3.70
C PHE A 140 -10.75 -12.47 3.07
N VAL A 141 -12.05 -12.37 3.35
CA VAL A 141 -13.09 -13.14 2.68
C VAL A 141 -14.17 -12.19 2.21
N LYS A 142 -14.47 -12.22 0.91
CA LYS A 142 -15.63 -11.55 0.34
C LYS A 142 -16.79 -12.54 0.30
N LYS A 143 -17.93 -12.11 0.83
CA LYS A 143 -19.22 -12.78 0.71
C LYS A 143 -20.25 -11.84 0.09
N THR A 144 -21.31 -12.40 -0.49
CA THR A 144 -22.50 -11.65 -0.85
C THR A 144 -23.19 -11.13 0.41
N ASP A 145 -23.91 -10.03 0.27
CA ASP A 145 -24.68 -9.42 1.36
C ASP A 145 -26.03 -8.95 0.83
N ALA A 146 -27.12 -9.30 1.50
CA ALA A 146 -28.48 -8.99 1.03
C ALA A 146 -28.76 -7.48 0.82
N ARG A 147 -27.93 -6.58 1.38
CA ARG A 147 -28.03 -5.13 1.16
C ARG A 147 -27.56 -4.69 -0.23
N GLU A 148 -26.72 -5.48 -0.88
CA GLU A 148 -26.08 -5.15 -2.17
C GLU A 148 -26.28 -6.24 -3.23
N ASP A 149 -26.67 -7.46 -2.82
CA ASP A 149 -26.80 -8.64 -3.68
C ASP A 149 -28.16 -9.35 -3.47
N SER A 150 -28.54 -10.20 -4.41
CA SER A 150 -29.76 -11.04 -4.31
C SER A 150 -29.60 -12.27 -3.40
N SER A 151 -28.42 -12.49 -2.84
CA SER A 151 -28.09 -13.60 -1.95
C SER A 151 -27.30 -13.07 -0.76
N ASP A 152 -27.27 -13.85 0.31
CA ASP A 152 -26.59 -13.47 1.55
C ASP A 152 -25.56 -14.51 1.98
N ALA A 153 -24.46 -14.04 2.54
CA ALA A 153 -23.39 -14.84 3.14
C ALA A 153 -22.73 -15.91 2.22
N LYS A 154 -22.94 -15.84 0.90
CA LYS A 154 -22.28 -16.74 -0.06
C LYS A 154 -20.86 -16.26 -0.31
N GLU A 155 -19.87 -17.09 -0.04
CA GLU A 155 -18.47 -16.77 -0.32
C GLU A 155 -18.22 -16.61 -1.83
N GLU A 156 -17.56 -15.51 -2.20
CA GLU A 156 -17.17 -15.20 -3.58
C GLU A 156 -15.69 -15.51 -3.80
N TYR A 157 -14.81 -14.99 -2.94
CA TYR A 157 -13.37 -15.24 -2.97
C TYR A 157 -12.71 -14.92 -1.63
N SER A 158 -11.47 -15.37 -1.48
CA SER A 158 -10.62 -15.02 -0.34
C SER A 158 -9.22 -14.62 -0.78
N LEU A 159 -8.58 -13.76 0.01
CA LEU A 159 -7.21 -13.31 -0.20
C LEU A 159 -6.43 -13.49 1.10
N PHE A 160 -5.17 -13.89 0.96
CA PHE A 160 -4.22 -13.91 2.05
C PHE A 160 -3.13 -12.87 1.81
N SER A 161 -2.81 -12.10 2.84
CA SER A 161 -1.69 -11.16 2.85
C SER A 161 -0.83 -11.45 4.07
N VAL A 162 0.49 -11.42 3.88
CA VAL A 162 1.46 -11.71 4.92
C VAL A 162 2.32 -10.48 5.11
N LEU A 163 2.36 -9.96 6.33
CA LEU A 163 3.25 -8.87 6.70
C LEU A 163 4.36 -9.43 7.58
N LYS A 164 5.59 -9.31 7.11
CA LYS A 164 6.79 -9.56 7.91
C LYS A 164 7.39 -8.22 8.27
N PHE A 165 7.61 -7.99 9.57
CA PHE A 165 8.19 -6.74 10.07
C PHE A 165 8.90 -7.00 11.39
N GLU A 166 9.84 -6.11 11.72
CA GLU A 166 10.57 -6.14 12.99
C GLU A 166 9.91 -5.15 13.95
N GLY A 167 9.14 -5.64 14.93
CA GLY A 167 8.51 -4.79 15.93
C GLY A 167 7.28 -5.40 16.59
N MET A 168 6.44 -4.53 17.12
CA MET A 168 5.13 -4.88 17.70
C MET A 168 4.02 -4.34 16.82
N PHE A 169 2.89 -5.04 16.75
CA PHE A 169 1.68 -4.55 16.08
C PHE A 169 0.50 -4.52 17.02
N LYS A 170 -0.47 -3.67 16.68
CA LYS A 170 -1.76 -3.60 17.34
C LYS A 170 -2.83 -3.59 16.25
N LYS A 171 -3.81 -4.49 16.36
CA LYS A 171 -5.01 -4.44 15.52
C LYS A 171 -5.87 -3.26 15.97
N VAL A 172 -6.36 -2.48 15.02
CA VAL A 172 -7.35 -1.43 15.22
C VAL A 172 -8.59 -1.86 14.45
N GLU A 173 -9.70 -2.10 15.15
CA GLU A 173 -10.94 -2.63 14.53
C GLU A 173 -11.89 -1.54 14.05
N GLU A 174 -11.74 -0.32 14.55
CA GLU A 174 -12.63 0.81 14.27
C GLU A 174 -11.82 2.04 13.87
N TRP A 175 -12.32 2.76 12.87
CA TRP A 175 -11.83 4.07 12.42
C TRP A 175 -12.94 5.09 12.61
#